data_AF-A0A9P0ALB7-F1
#
_entry.id   AF-A0A9P0ALB7-F1
#
_cell.length_a   1.000
_cell.length_b   1.000
_cell.length_c   1.000
_cell.angle_alpha   90.00
_cell.angle_beta   90.00
_cell.angle_gamma   90.00
#
_symmetry.space_group_name_H-M   'P 1'
#
loop_
_entity.id
_entity.type
_entity.pdbx_description
1 polymer ?
#
loop_
_entity_poly.entity_id
_entity_poly.type
_entity_poly.pdbx_seq_one_letter_code
_entity_poly.pdbx_strand_id
1 'polypeptide(L)'
;MAEVDSLYNQTSRLIQETQEHFYRLDRAKHSIPEFEAIEAEIRNKVDIIARNCNRLDILCHKEPVSRRRHLSIKIEQLKYDHRHISSALQSVRYEWDRNLQEQRQREELLQQSFTYNRNSDATTILVDHSIHHQNSLQNANRGVDDLISSGSSILDNLRDQRNTIKGAHRKILDIANTLGLSNTTMRFIERRRTEDMYILFLGMFITLVIIFLIIYYF
;
A
#
# COMPACT_ATOMS: atom_id res chain seq x y z
N MET A 1 -8.07 -19.97 -18.60
CA MET A 1 -7.05 -19.33 -19.47
C MET A 1 -7.51 -17.95 -19.98
N ALA A 2 -8.46 -17.81 -20.91
CA ALA A 2 -8.87 -16.48 -21.42
C ALA A 2 -9.54 -15.57 -20.36
N GLU A 3 -10.23 -16.15 -19.38
CA GLU A 3 -10.94 -15.41 -18.31
C GLU A 3 -9.96 -14.62 -17.39
N VAL A 4 -8.79 -15.17 -17.08
CA VAL A 4 -7.79 -14.52 -16.20
C VAL A 4 -7.15 -13.32 -16.88
N ASP A 5 -6.73 -13.50 -18.13
CA ASP A 5 -6.08 -12.44 -18.90
C ASP A 5 -7.09 -11.33 -19.26
N SER A 6 -8.35 -11.69 -19.53
CA SER A 6 -9.45 -10.73 -19.75
C SER A 6 -9.76 -9.91 -18.50
N LEU A 7 -9.90 -10.57 -17.34
CA LEU A 7 -10.19 -9.90 -16.08
C LEU A 7 -9.03 -9.00 -15.61
N TYR A 8 -7.78 -9.42 -15.86
CA TYR A 8 -6.61 -8.59 -15.62
C TYR A 8 -6.63 -7.32 -16.48
N ASN A 9 -6.87 -7.45 -17.79
CA ASN A 9 -6.94 -6.29 -18.69
C ASN A 9 -8.08 -5.34 -18.33
N GLN A 10 -9.25 -5.88 -17.96
CA GLN A 10 -10.38 -5.09 -17.48
C GLN A 10 -10.02 -4.33 -16.20
N THR A 11 -9.36 -4.98 -15.25
CA THR A 11 -8.96 -4.35 -13.98
C THR A 11 -7.92 -3.26 -14.21
N SER A 12 -6.95 -3.50 -15.09
CA SER A 12 -5.95 -2.51 -15.50
C SER A 12 -6.60 -1.28 -16.14
N ARG A 13 -7.59 -1.49 -17.03
CA ARG A 13 -8.36 -0.40 -17.63
C ARG A 13 -9.14 0.40 -16.58
N LEU A 14 -9.79 -0.27 -15.63
CA LEU A 14 -10.51 0.40 -14.54
C LEU A 14 -9.58 1.25 -13.68
N ILE A 15 -8.34 0.80 -13.44
CA ILE A 15 -7.34 1.59 -12.71
C ILE A 15 -6.99 2.87 -13.47
N GLN A 16 -6.75 2.78 -14.79
CA GLN A 16 -6.47 3.94 -15.62
C GLN A 16 -7.64 4.94 -15.65
N GLU A 17 -8.87 4.44 -15.84
CA GLU A 17 -10.07 5.29 -15.78
C GLU A 17 -10.19 5.96 -14.40
N THR A 18 -9.95 5.22 -13.33
CA THR A 18 -10.01 5.76 -11.96
C THR A 18 -9.01 6.91 -11.78
N GLN A 19 -7.78 6.77 -12.28
CA GLN A 19 -6.79 7.85 -12.27
C GLN A 19 -7.26 9.09 -13.05
N GLU A 20 -7.90 8.92 -14.21
CA GLU A 20 -8.52 10.02 -14.96
C GLU A 20 -9.61 10.74 -14.15
N HIS A 21 -10.46 9.97 -13.45
CA HIS A 21 -11.46 10.54 -12.55
C HIS A 21 -10.84 11.32 -11.38
N PHE A 22 -9.67 10.93 -10.86
CA PHE A 22 -8.94 11.74 -9.87
C PHE A 22 -8.49 13.09 -10.41
N TYR A 23 -8.02 13.17 -11.66
CA TYR A 23 -7.68 14.45 -12.29
C TYR A 23 -8.92 15.35 -12.45
N ARG A 24 -10.07 14.75 -12.75
CA ARG A 24 -11.35 15.48 -12.81
C ARG A 24 -11.82 15.93 -11.42
N LEU A 25 -11.65 15.10 -10.41
CA LEU A 25 -11.99 15.40 -9.01
C LEU A 25 -11.18 16.59 -8.49
N ASP A 26 -9.89 16.67 -8.83
CA ASP A 26 -9.02 17.78 -8.43
C ASP A 26 -9.47 19.12 -9.04
N ARG A 27 -10.00 19.10 -10.28
CA ARG A 27 -10.58 20.28 -10.93
C ARG A 27 -11.96 20.68 -10.39
N ALA A 28 -12.74 19.72 -9.90
CA ALA A 28 -14.08 19.93 -9.38
C ALA A 28 -14.13 20.39 -7.91
N LYS A 29 -12.99 20.63 -7.26
CA LYS A 29 -12.89 21.04 -5.83
C LYS A 29 -13.74 22.26 -5.45
N HIS A 30 -14.15 23.08 -6.41
CA HIS A 30 -14.94 24.29 -6.19
C HIS A 30 -16.46 24.06 -6.15
N SER A 31 -16.95 22.90 -6.59
CA SER A 31 -18.38 22.59 -6.65
C SER A 31 -18.69 21.37 -5.79
N ILE A 32 -19.35 21.60 -4.65
CA ILE A 32 -19.76 20.56 -3.68
C ILE A 32 -20.49 19.38 -4.34
N PRO A 33 -21.57 19.59 -5.14
CA PRO A 33 -22.32 18.46 -5.71
C PRO A 33 -21.53 17.70 -6.79
N GLU A 34 -20.64 18.39 -7.51
CA GLU A 34 -19.83 17.77 -8.56
C GLU A 34 -18.70 16.91 -7.96
N PHE A 35 -18.07 17.39 -6.89
CA PHE A 35 -17.07 16.65 -6.14
C PHE A 35 -17.66 15.35 -5.57
N GLU A 36 -18.82 15.43 -4.91
CA GLU A 36 -19.48 14.26 -4.30
C GLU A 36 -19.91 13.22 -5.35
N ALA A 37 -20.40 13.67 -6.51
CA ALA A 37 -20.79 12.78 -7.61
C ALA A 37 -19.59 12.03 -8.19
N ILE A 38 -18.49 12.73 -8.48
CA ILE A 38 -17.26 12.12 -9.03
C ILE A 38 -16.64 11.18 -8.00
N GLU A 39 -16.66 11.52 -6.72
CA GLU A 39 -16.14 10.65 -5.69
C GLU A 39 -16.96 9.36 -5.52
N ALA A 40 -18.29 9.47 -5.59
CA ALA A 40 -19.15 8.29 -5.57
C ALA A 40 -18.86 7.36 -6.76
N GLU A 41 -18.61 7.94 -7.94
CA GLU A 41 -18.20 7.18 -9.13
C GLU A 41 -16.83 6.49 -8.92
N ILE A 42 -15.84 7.19 -8.38
CA ILE A 42 -14.52 6.63 -8.05
C ILE A 42 -14.66 5.50 -7.03
N ARG A 43 -15.44 5.69 -5.97
CA ARG A 43 -15.67 4.67 -4.94
C ARG A 43 -16.28 3.40 -5.53
N ASN A 44 -17.28 3.54 -6.39
CA ASN A 44 -17.87 2.39 -7.10
C ASN A 44 -16.84 1.65 -7.98
N LYS A 45 -15.97 2.37 -8.68
CA LYS A 45 -14.90 1.76 -9.50
C LYS A 45 -13.85 1.04 -8.64
N VAL A 46 -13.47 1.62 -7.50
CA VAL A 46 -12.57 1.01 -6.51
C VAL A 46 -13.15 -0.30 -5.98
N ASP A 47 -14.44 -0.33 -5.65
CA ASP A 47 -15.12 -1.56 -5.20
C ASP A 47 -15.13 -2.65 -6.28
N ILE A 48 -15.30 -2.28 -7.55
CA ILE A 48 -15.22 -3.22 -8.68
C ILE A 48 -13.78 -3.77 -8.80
N ILE A 49 -12.76 -2.91 -8.68
CA ILE A 49 -11.35 -3.32 -8.71
C ILE A 49 -11.06 -4.31 -7.57
N ALA A 50 -11.53 -4.04 -6.35
CA ALA A 50 -11.40 -4.97 -5.21
C ALA A 50 -12.03 -6.34 -5.50
N ARG A 51 -13.26 -6.35 -6.03
CA ARG A 51 -13.95 -7.61 -6.40
C ARG A 51 -13.18 -8.37 -7.47
N ASN A 52 -12.66 -7.68 -8.48
CA ASN A 52 -11.87 -8.30 -9.55
C ASN A 52 -10.54 -8.86 -9.02
N CYS A 53 -9.84 -8.15 -8.13
CA CYS A 53 -8.62 -8.63 -7.50
C CYS A 53 -8.87 -9.90 -6.68
N ASN A 54 -9.95 -9.96 -5.89
CA ASN A 54 -10.34 -11.15 -5.14
C ASN A 54 -10.68 -12.32 -6.07
N ARG A 55 -11.37 -12.05 -7.17
CA ARG A 55 -11.70 -13.07 -8.19
C ARG A 55 -10.45 -13.58 -8.90
N LEU A 56 -9.51 -12.70 -9.24
CA LEU A 56 -8.22 -13.06 -9.82
C LEU A 56 -7.39 -13.93 -8.86
N ASP A 57 -7.45 -13.65 -7.55
CA ASP A 57 -6.76 -14.46 -6.54
C ASP A 57 -7.32 -15.90 -6.51
N ILE A 58 -8.65 -16.06 -6.53
CA ILE A 58 -9.30 -17.37 -6.61
C ILE A 58 -8.93 -18.11 -7.91
N LEU A 59 -8.89 -17.40 -9.04
CA LEU A 59 -8.52 -18.00 -10.33
C LEU A 59 -7.04 -18.37 -10.40
N CYS A 60 -6.16 -17.59 -9.76
CA CYS A 60 -4.73 -17.89 -9.67
C CYS A 60 -4.47 -19.25 -9.01
N HIS A 61 -5.22 -19.57 -7.94
CA HIS A 61 -5.13 -20.87 -7.27
C HIS A 61 -5.58 -22.06 -8.14
N LYS A 62 -6.24 -21.83 -9.28
CA LYS A 62 -6.69 -22.88 -10.22
C LYS A 62 -5.72 -23.14 -11.38
N GLU A 63 -4.77 -22.25 -11.63
CA GLU A 63 -3.80 -22.37 -12.73
C GLU A 63 -2.61 -23.30 -12.37
N PRO A 64 -1.76 -23.76 -13.30
CA PRO A 64 -0.60 -24.61 -12.98
C PRO A 64 0.54 -23.84 -12.29
N VAL A 65 1.32 -24.53 -11.45
CA VAL A 65 2.36 -23.95 -10.56
C VAL A 65 3.38 -23.06 -11.29
N SER A 66 3.71 -23.38 -12.53
CA SER A 66 4.62 -22.59 -13.39
C SER A 66 4.09 -21.19 -13.70
N ARG A 67 2.78 -21.01 -13.88
CA ARG A 67 2.14 -19.72 -14.21
C ARG A 67 1.64 -18.98 -12.98
N ARG A 68 1.32 -19.70 -11.89
CA ARG A 68 0.88 -19.13 -10.60
C ARG A 68 1.81 -18.05 -10.08
N ARG A 69 3.13 -18.29 -10.12
CA ARG A 69 4.11 -17.34 -9.60
C ARG A 69 4.05 -15.99 -10.32
N HIS A 70 3.95 -16.00 -11.65
CA HIS A 70 3.87 -14.79 -12.46
C HIS A 70 2.54 -14.06 -12.27
N LEU A 71 1.42 -14.79 -12.26
CA LEU A 71 0.10 -14.23 -12.02
C LEU A 71 -0.03 -13.64 -10.62
N SER A 72 0.55 -14.29 -9.60
CA SER A 72 0.57 -13.78 -8.23
C SER A 72 1.26 -12.43 -8.14
N ILE A 73 2.41 -12.24 -8.78
CA ILE A 73 3.11 -10.94 -8.78
C ILE A 73 2.24 -9.85 -9.42
N LYS A 74 1.59 -10.15 -10.54
CA LYS A 74 0.68 -9.22 -11.21
C LYS A 74 -0.56 -8.86 -10.36
N ILE A 75 -1.13 -9.83 -9.67
CA ILE A 75 -2.27 -9.62 -8.77
C ILE A 75 -1.83 -8.76 -7.57
N GLU A 76 -0.65 -9.02 -7.01
CA GLU A 76 -0.11 -8.20 -5.91
C GLU A 76 0.15 -6.76 -6.34
N GLN A 77 0.58 -6.54 -7.59
CA GLN A 77 0.68 -5.20 -8.17
C GLN A 77 -0.70 -4.51 -8.24
N LEU A 78 -1.73 -5.19 -8.75
CA LEU A 78 -3.09 -4.63 -8.80
C LEU A 78 -3.65 -4.34 -7.40
N LYS A 79 -3.37 -5.19 -6.40
CA LYS A 79 -3.74 -4.96 -5.00
C LYS A 79 -3.02 -3.74 -4.42
N TYR A 80 -1.75 -3.54 -4.76
CA TYR A 80 -1.00 -2.36 -4.36
C TYR A 80 -1.62 -1.10 -4.96
N ASP A 81 -1.91 -1.10 -6.27
CA ASP A 81 -2.52 0.05 -6.95
C ASP A 81 -3.91 0.38 -6.37
N HIS A 82 -4.72 -0.64 -6.07
CA HIS A 82 -6.01 -0.48 -5.40
C HIS A 82 -5.86 0.19 -4.01
N ARG A 83 -4.90 -0.28 -3.18
CA ARG A 83 -4.64 0.33 -1.87
C ARG A 83 -4.17 1.78 -2.01
N HIS A 84 -3.29 2.06 -2.95
CA HIS A 84 -2.80 3.40 -3.22
C HIS A 84 -3.94 4.36 -3.61
N ILE A 85 -4.79 3.93 -4.54
CA ILE A 85 -5.98 4.69 -4.97
C ILE A 85 -6.95 4.93 -3.80
N SER A 86 -7.21 3.90 -3.00
CA SER A 86 -8.12 4.00 -1.84
C SER A 86 -7.61 5.01 -0.83
N SER A 87 -6.30 4.97 -0.52
CA SER A 87 -5.67 5.94 0.38
C SER A 87 -5.72 7.36 -0.19
N ALA A 88 -5.49 7.54 -1.50
CA ALA A 88 -5.58 8.83 -2.16
C ALA A 88 -7.01 9.41 -2.12
N LEU A 89 -8.03 8.56 -2.28
CA LEU A 89 -9.44 8.97 -2.13
C LEU A 89 -9.72 9.47 -0.71
N GLN A 90 -9.24 8.73 0.29
CA GLN A 90 -9.44 9.07 1.70
C GLN A 90 -8.75 10.39 2.06
N SER A 91 -7.52 10.62 1.58
CA SER A 91 -6.81 11.88 1.85
C SER A 91 -7.53 13.07 1.23
N VAL A 92 -8.02 12.94 -0.01
CA VAL A 92 -8.76 14.02 -0.69
C VAL A 92 -10.08 14.32 0.02
N ARG A 93 -10.81 13.28 0.45
CA ARG A 93 -12.03 13.45 1.24
C ARG A 93 -11.75 14.15 2.57
N TYR A 94 -10.71 13.73 3.28
CA TYR A 94 -10.32 14.35 4.55
C TYR A 94 -9.98 15.83 4.39
N GLU A 95 -9.20 16.19 3.36
CA GLU A 95 -8.91 17.60 3.06
C GLU A 95 -10.16 18.40 2.74
N TRP A 96 -11.09 17.82 1.98
CA TRP A 96 -12.36 18.45 1.65
C TRP A 96 -13.25 18.68 2.88
N ASP A 97 -13.41 17.66 3.73
CA ASP A 97 -14.19 17.77 4.97
C ASP A 97 -13.60 18.82 5.92
N ARG A 98 -12.27 18.85 6.04
CA ARG A 98 -11.56 19.86 6.84
C ARG A 98 -11.84 21.26 6.32
N ASN A 99 -11.68 21.49 5.02
CA ASN A 99 -11.93 22.80 4.41
C ASN A 99 -13.41 23.22 4.56
N LEU A 100 -14.35 22.29 4.45
CA LEU A 100 -15.78 22.55 4.65
C LEU A 100 -16.11 22.89 6.11
N GLN A 101 -15.46 22.23 7.07
CA GLN A 101 -15.58 22.57 8.50
C GLN A 101 -15.00 23.96 8.79
N GLU A 102 -13.82 24.28 8.25
CA GLU A 102 -13.21 25.60 8.40
C GLU A 102 -14.09 26.71 7.82
N GLN A 103 -14.72 26.50 6.65
CA GLN A 103 -15.66 27.46 6.07
C GLN A 103 -16.89 27.66 6.95
N ARG A 104 -17.50 26.57 7.44
CA ARG A 104 -18.65 26.66 8.37
C ARG A 104 -18.31 27.41 9.65
N GLN A 105 -17.16 27.13 10.26
CA GLN A 105 -16.69 27.85 11.44
C GLN A 105 -16.48 29.34 11.15
N ARG A 106 -15.90 29.69 9.99
CA ARG A 106 -15.76 31.10 9.57
C ARG A 106 -17.10 31.79 9.39
N GLU A 107 -18.06 31.12 8.77
CA GLU A 107 -19.43 31.66 8.59
C GLU A 107 -20.14 31.87 9.92
N GLU A 108 -20.02 30.95 10.87
CA GLU A 108 -20.57 31.09 12.23
C GLU A 108 -19.98 32.30 12.96
N LEU A 109 -18.66 32.51 12.87
CA LEU A 109 -17.99 33.68 13.45
C LEU A 109 -18.41 34.99 12.78
N LEU A 110 -18.60 34.98 11.45
CA LEU A 110 -19.08 36.15 10.71
C LEU A 110 -20.54 36.49 11.06
N GLN A 111 -21.38 35.48 11.29
CA GLN A 111 -22.74 35.66 11.79
C GLN A 111 -22.75 36.21 13.23
N GLN A 112 -21.75 35.87 14.04
CA GLN A 112 -21.63 36.34 15.42
C GLN A 112 -21.14 37.80 15.54
N SER A 113 -20.45 38.35 14.54
CA SER A 113 -19.73 39.64 14.64
C SER A 113 -20.57 40.93 14.51
N PHE A 114 -21.91 40.89 14.47
CA PHE A 114 -22.75 42.09 14.26
C PHE A 114 -23.90 42.28 15.26
N THR A 115 -23.75 41.83 16.50
CA THR A 115 -24.56 42.36 17.62
C THR A 115 -23.71 43.31 18.46
N TYR A 116 -23.54 44.55 17.97
CA TYR A 116 -22.97 45.64 18.78
C TYR A 116 -23.92 45.91 19.96
N ASN A 117 -23.63 45.33 21.12
CA ASN A 117 -24.32 45.61 22.37
C ASN A 117 -23.95 47.03 22.81
N ARG A 118 -24.83 47.99 22.53
CA ARG A 118 -24.67 49.41 22.85
C ARG A 118 -24.80 49.73 24.35
N ASN A 119 -25.18 48.78 25.22
CA ASN A 119 -25.62 49.07 26.58
C ASN A 119 -24.94 48.23 27.69
N SER A 120 -23.62 48.09 27.74
CA SER A 120 -22.99 47.56 28.97
C SER A 120 -21.68 48.25 29.33
N ASP A 121 -21.82 49.28 30.15
CA ASP A 121 -20.76 50.05 30.81
C ASP A 121 -19.84 49.15 31.65
N ALA A 122 -18.53 49.28 31.38
CA ALA A 122 -17.34 49.13 32.23
C ALA A 122 -17.12 47.87 33.11
N THR A 123 -18.13 47.12 33.55
CA THR A 123 -17.95 45.92 34.40
C THR A 123 -17.81 44.64 33.57
N THR A 124 -18.37 44.62 32.36
CA THR A 124 -18.25 43.51 31.41
C THR A 124 -16.82 43.33 30.90
N ILE A 125 -16.03 44.40 30.74
CA ILE A 125 -14.69 44.33 30.13
C ILE A 125 -13.69 43.56 31.03
N LEU A 126 -13.85 43.62 32.36
CA LEU A 126 -13.01 42.89 33.32
C LEU A 126 -13.47 41.44 33.55
N VAL A 127 -14.78 41.19 33.50
CA VAL A 127 -15.34 39.82 33.58
C VAL A 127 -15.08 39.06 32.27
N ASP A 128 -15.18 39.72 31.13
CA ASP A 128 -14.90 39.15 29.82
C ASP A 128 -13.42 38.77 29.70
N HIS A 129 -12.48 39.64 30.12
CA HIS A 129 -11.06 39.31 30.07
C HIS A 129 -10.67 38.11 30.95
N SER A 130 -11.25 37.99 32.15
CA SER A 130 -10.98 36.87 33.07
C SER A 130 -11.60 35.55 32.58
N ILE A 131 -12.81 35.59 32.02
CA ILE A 131 -13.44 34.42 31.38
C ILE A 131 -12.68 34.01 30.11
N HIS A 132 -12.23 34.97 29.30
CA HIS A 132 -11.41 34.70 28.12
C HIS A 132 -10.07 34.07 28.51
N HIS A 133 -9.43 34.55 29.59
CA HIS A 133 -8.20 33.96 30.10
C HIS A 133 -8.42 32.54 30.64
N GLN A 134 -9.52 32.29 31.34
CA GLN A 134 -9.90 30.96 31.81
C GLN A 134 -10.15 29.99 30.64
N ASN A 135 -10.85 30.43 29.60
CA ASN A 135 -11.08 29.65 28.39
C ASN A 135 -9.77 29.40 27.61
N SER A 136 -8.90 30.40 27.50
CA SER A 136 -7.57 30.25 26.90
C SER A 136 -6.71 29.25 27.68
N LEU A 137 -6.75 29.27 29.01
CA LEU A 137 -6.07 28.29 29.84
C LEU A 137 -6.65 26.88 29.69
N GLN A 138 -7.98 26.74 29.62
CA GLN A 138 -8.62 25.43 29.36
C GLN A 138 -8.28 24.90 27.97
N ASN A 139 -8.28 25.75 26.95
CA ASN A 139 -7.90 25.38 25.58
C ASN A 139 -6.42 25.03 25.49
N ALA A 140 -5.55 25.77 26.19
CA ALA A 140 -4.13 25.43 26.30
C ALA A 140 -3.92 24.10 27.01
N ASN A 141 -4.66 23.84 28.10
CA ASN A 141 -4.57 22.57 28.83
C ASN A 141 -5.02 21.39 27.96
N ARG A 142 -6.14 21.52 27.24
CA ARG A 142 -6.57 20.53 26.24
C ARG A 142 -5.54 20.32 25.13
N GLY A 143 -4.95 21.40 24.61
CA GLY A 143 -3.89 21.31 23.61
C GLY A 143 -2.63 20.60 24.14
N VAL A 144 -2.27 20.83 25.40
CA VAL A 144 -1.18 20.11 26.08
C VAL A 144 -1.54 18.63 26.27
N ASP A 145 -2.77 18.31 26.68
CA ASP A 145 -3.25 16.93 26.83
C ASP A 145 -3.22 16.18 25.49
N ASP A 146 -3.63 16.83 24.39
CA ASP A 146 -3.56 16.27 23.04
C ASP A 146 -2.11 16.04 22.59
N LEU A 147 -1.19 16.95 22.95
CA LEU A 147 0.25 16.78 22.69
C LEU A 147 0.87 15.66 23.53
N ILE A 148 0.46 15.50 24.80
CA ILE A 148 0.90 14.40 25.66
C ILE A 148 0.40 13.06 25.13
N SER A 149 -0.87 12.99 24.74
CA SER A 149 -1.49 11.81 24.13
C SER A 149 -0.81 11.42 22.82
N SER A 150 -0.56 12.42 21.96
CA SER A 150 0.19 12.24 20.70
C SER A 150 1.63 11.81 20.96
N GLY A 151 2.29 12.38 21.97
CA GLY A 151 3.65 12.03 22.39
C GLY A 151 3.76 10.59 22.90
N SER A 152 2.79 10.14 23.70
CA SER A 152 2.69 8.75 24.16
C SER A 152 2.53 7.79 22.98
N SER A 153 1.62 8.13 22.05
CA SER A 153 1.36 7.32 20.85
C SER A 153 2.60 7.25 19.95
N ILE A 154 3.36 8.33 19.80
CA ILE A 154 4.63 8.34 19.05
C ILE A 154 5.67 7.45 19.73
N LEU A 155 5.81 7.54 21.06
CA LEU A 155 6.73 6.70 21.83
C LEU A 155 6.40 5.20 21.72
N ASP A 156 5.11 4.85 21.77
CA ASP A 156 4.67 3.46 21.58
C ASP A 156 4.95 2.97 20.16
N ASN A 157 4.69 3.80 19.14
CA ASN A 157 5.06 3.48 17.76
C ASN A 157 6.57 3.30 17.58
N LEU A 158 7.41 4.13 18.21
CA LEU A 158 8.86 3.97 18.19
C LEU A 158 9.31 2.68 18.87
N ARG A 159 8.64 2.29 19.96
CA ARG A 159 8.88 1.02 20.66
C ARG A 159 8.51 -0.17 19.78
N ASP A 160 7.39 -0.11 19.07
CA ASP A 160 6.93 -1.16 18.15
C ASP A 160 7.80 -1.25 16.89
N GLN A 161 8.26 -0.11 16.37
CA GLN A 161 9.26 -0.07 15.30
C GLN A 161 10.56 -0.75 15.72
N ARG A 162 11.05 -0.49 16.94
CA ARG A 162 12.24 -1.19 17.48
C ARG A 162 12.04 -2.69 17.55
N ASN A 163 10.86 -3.16 17.98
CA ASN A 163 10.54 -4.58 18.04
C ASN A 163 10.48 -5.21 16.63
N THR A 164 9.91 -4.48 15.67
CA THR A 164 9.82 -4.89 14.27
C THR A 164 11.21 -5.01 13.64
N ILE A 165 12.09 -4.02 13.85
CA ILE A 165 13.47 -4.03 13.36
C ILE A 165 14.25 -5.21 13.97
N LYS A 166 14.08 -5.48 15.27
CA LYS A 166 14.67 -6.66 15.91
C LYS A 166 14.16 -7.96 15.27
N GLY A 167 12.88 -8.05 14.97
CA GLY A 167 12.28 -9.20 14.28
C GLY A 167 12.83 -9.39 12.86
N ALA A 168 12.96 -8.30 12.10
CA ALA A 168 13.56 -8.31 10.77
C ALA A 168 15.03 -8.72 10.81
N HIS A 169 15.82 -8.19 11.75
CA HIS A 169 17.21 -8.58 11.95
C HIS A 169 17.33 -10.08 12.26
N ARG A 170 16.46 -10.61 13.13
CA ARG A 170 16.45 -12.04 13.44
C ARG A 170 16.13 -12.89 12.21
N LYS A 171 15.12 -12.50 11.42
CA LYS A 171 14.81 -13.15 10.14
C LYS A 171 15.96 -13.09 9.13
N ILE A 172 16.67 -11.96 9.04
CA ILE A 172 17.85 -11.84 8.18
C ILE A 172 18.96 -12.78 8.65
N LEU A 173 19.18 -12.89 9.95
CA LEU A 173 20.18 -13.78 10.53
C LEU A 173 19.82 -15.26 10.31
N ASP A 174 18.53 -15.61 10.40
CA ASP A 174 18.02 -16.93 10.05
C ASP A 174 18.19 -17.20 8.54
N ILE A 175 17.91 -16.23 7.67
CA ILE A 175 18.14 -16.34 6.23
C ILE A 175 19.63 -16.50 5.94
N ALA A 176 20.51 -15.73 6.58
CA ALA A 176 21.96 -15.87 6.43
C ALA A 176 22.44 -17.26 6.88
N ASN A 177 21.91 -17.80 7.98
CA ASN A 177 22.18 -19.17 8.41
C ASN A 177 21.68 -20.22 7.40
N THR A 178 20.49 -20.03 6.81
CA THR A 178 19.97 -20.94 5.77
C THR A 178 20.70 -20.83 4.42
N LEU A 179 21.16 -19.65 4.04
CA LEU A 179 21.99 -19.44 2.85
C LEU A 179 23.40 -20.02 3.04
N GLY A 180 23.94 -19.98 4.26
CA GLY A 180 25.16 -20.70 4.63
C GLY A 180 25.05 -22.22 4.45
N LEU A 181 23.89 -22.80 4.77
CA LEU A 181 23.57 -24.21 4.49
C LEU A 181 23.29 -24.47 3.00
N SER A 182 22.73 -23.49 2.27
CA SER A 182 22.43 -23.60 0.83
C SER A 182 23.66 -23.79 -0.05
N ASN A 183 24.87 -23.48 0.45
CA ASN A 183 26.11 -23.75 -0.27
C ASN A 183 26.30 -25.26 -0.50
N THR A 184 25.79 -26.11 0.40
CA THR A 184 25.81 -27.57 0.22
C THR A 184 24.84 -28.01 -0.88
N THR A 185 23.61 -27.47 -0.94
CA THR A 185 22.64 -27.76 -2.01
C THR A 185 23.07 -27.19 -3.36
N MET A 186 23.72 -26.02 -3.39
CA MET A 186 24.29 -25.45 -4.60
C MET A 186 25.42 -26.33 -5.16
N ARG A 187 26.27 -26.86 -4.28
CA ARG A 187 27.35 -27.79 -4.63
C ARG A 187 26.83 -29.17 -5.10
N PHE A 188 25.70 -29.64 -4.57
CA PHE A 188 25.02 -30.86 -5.06
C PHE A 188 24.46 -30.68 -6.48
N ILE A 189 24.00 -29.48 -6.85
CA ILE A 189 23.52 -29.18 -8.20
C ILE A 189 24.69 -29.10 -9.20
N GLU A 190 25.79 -28.48 -8.80
CA GLU A 190 26.96 -28.33 -9.66
C GLU A 190 27.65 -29.67 -9.98
N ARG A 191 27.64 -30.61 -9.01
CA ARG A 191 28.18 -31.96 -9.18
C ARG A 191 27.41 -32.82 -10.19
N ARG A 192 26.09 -32.63 -10.35
CA ARG A 192 25.31 -33.41 -11.34
C ARG A 192 25.72 -33.09 -12.78
N ARG A 193 26.18 -31.87 -13.05
CA ARG A 193 26.59 -31.44 -14.40
C ARG A 193 27.96 -32.01 -14.79
N THR A 194 28.87 -32.12 -13.83
CA THR A 194 30.21 -32.70 -14.07
C THR A 194 30.14 -34.22 -14.20
N GLU A 195 29.36 -34.90 -13.36
CA GLU A 195 29.16 -36.36 -13.45
C GLU A 195 28.54 -36.76 -14.80
N ASP A 196 27.52 -36.03 -15.28
CA ASP A 196 26.89 -36.29 -16.58
C ASP A 196 27.85 -36.09 -17.76
N MET A 197 28.71 -35.05 -17.68
CA MET A 197 29.76 -34.82 -18.67
C MET A 197 30.76 -35.98 -18.73
N TYR A 198 31.19 -36.51 -17.58
CA TYR A 198 32.11 -37.65 -17.53
C TYR A 198 31.49 -38.93 -18.10
N ILE A 199 30.22 -39.20 -17.78
CA ILE A 199 29.49 -40.38 -18.30
C ILE A 199 29.38 -40.31 -19.83
N LEU A 200 29.08 -39.13 -20.38
CA LEU A 200 28.97 -38.92 -21.83
C LEU A 200 30.32 -39.14 -22.54
N PHE A 201 31.41 -38.56 -22.03
CA PHE A 201 32.75 -38.77 -22.60
C PHE A 201 33.20 -40.23 -22.54
N LEU A 202 32.90 -40.94 -21.45
CA LEU A 202 33.23 -42.36 -21.30
C LEU A 202 32.47 -43.22 -22.32
N GLY A 203 31.17 -42.96 -22.51
CA GLY A 203 30.34 -43.66 -23.50
C GLY A 203 30.84 -43.45 -24.93
N MET A 204 31.22 -42.21 -25.28
CA MET A 204 31.78 -41.88 -26.59
C MET A 204 33.14 -42.57 -26.84
N PHE A 205 33.99 -42.69 -25.82
CA PHE A 205 35.27 -43.37 -25.96
C PHE A 205 35.09 -44.88 -26.19
N ILE A 206 34.20 -45.52 -25.43
CA ILE A 206 33.92 -46.96 -25.56
C ILE A 206 33.40 -47.29 -26.97
N THR A 207 32.48 -46.49 -27.50
CA THR A 207 31.94 -46.72 -28.84
C THR A 207 33.01 -46.57 -29.92
N LEU A 208 33.90 -45.58 -29.81
CA LEU A 208 35.03 -45.41 -30.72
C LEU A 208 36.00 -46.59 -30.67
N VAL A 209 36.31 -47.11 -29.48
CA VAL A 209 37.18 -48.29 -29.33
C VAL A 209 36.56 -49.52 -29.98
N ILE A 210 35.25 -49.76 -29.79
CA ILE A 210 34.55 -50.89 -30.41
C ILE A 210 34.60 -50.79 -31.93
N ILE A 211 34.33 -49.60 -32.49
CA ILE A 211 34.39 -49.36 -33.95
C ILE A 211 35.81 -49.61 -34.48
N PHE A 212 36.83 -49.09 -33.79
CA PHE A 212 38.23 -49.30 -34.17
C PHE A 212 38.63 -50.78 -34.16
N LEU A 213 38.21 -51.53 -33.14
CA LEU A 213 38.53 -52.94 -32.99
C LEU A 213 37.88 -53.77 -34.12
N ILE A 214 36.65 -53.43 -34.51
CA ILE A 214 35.96 -54.04 -35.65
C ILE A 214 36.74 -53.78 -36.95
N ILE A 215 37.15 -52.54 -37.23
CA ILE A 215 37.90 -52.19 -38.45
C ILE A 215 39.30 -52.84 -38.49
N TYR A 216 39.92 -53.05 -37.33
CA TYR A 216 41.26 -53.64 -37.27
C TYR A 216 41.25 -55.16 -37.46
N TYR A 217 40.23 -55.85 -36.93
CA TYR A 217 40.14 -57.31 -36.98
C TYR A 217 39.39 -57.85 -38.21
N PHE A 218 38.59 -57.02 -38.88
CA PHE A 218 37.74 -57.37 -40.02
C PHE A 218 38.11 -56.53 -41.24
#